data_AF-A0A382FRK0-F1
#
_entry.id   AF-A0A382FRK0-F1
#
_cell.length_a   1.000
_cell.length_b   1.000
_cell.length_c   1.000
_cell.angle_alpha   90.00
_cell.angle_beta   90.00
_cell.angle_gamma   90.00
#
_symmetry.space_group_name_H-M   'P 1'
#
loop_
_entity.id
_entity.type
_entity.pdbx_description
1 polymer ?
#
loop_
_entity_poly.entity_id
_entity_poly.type
_entity_poly.pdbx_seq_one_letter_code
_entity_poly.pdbx_strand_id
1 'polypeptide(L)' 'MPRLTKIYTRKGDDGTTALGGGQRVSKDSLRVAGYGTVDEFNSQIGL' A
#
# COMPACT_ATOMS: atom_id res chain seq x y z
N MET A 1 -4.82 -14.73 -1.43
CA MET A 1 -5.37 -13.54 -2.13
C MET A 1 -5.92 -12.58 -1.09
N PRO A 2 -5.65 -11.27 -1.17
CA PRO A 2 -6.21 -10.30 -0.22
C PRO A 2 -7.74 -10.25 -0.38
N ARG A 3 -8.47 -10.25 0.74
CA ARG A 3 -9.94 -10.16 0.76
C ARG A 3 -10.35 -8.69 0.89
N LEU A 4 -10.96 -8.13 -0.15
CA LEU A 4 -11.43 -6.74 -0.16
C LEU A 4 -12.89 -6.67 0.30
N THR A 5 -13.11 -6.56 1.62
CA THR A 5 -14.47 -6.45 2.19
C THR A 5 -14.80 -5.04 2.67
N LYS A 6 -13.82 -4.34 3.25
CA LYS A 6 -13.87 -2.90 3.54
C LYS A 6 -12.57 -2.28 3.07
N ILE A 7 -12.67 -1.30 2.19
CA ILE A 7 -11.48 -0.64 1.62
C ILE A 7 -10.83 0.27 2.66
N TYR A 8 -11.63 1.07 3.39
CA TYR A 8 -11.14 1.88 4.49
C TYR A 8 -11.11 1.06 5.80
N THR A 9 -9.96 1.05 6.48
CA THR A 9 -9.76 0.31 7.74
C THR A 9 -9.26 1.18 8.89
N ARG A 10 -8.83 2.42 8.62
CA ARG A 10 -8.21 3.37 9.58
C ARG A 10 -6.89 2.89 10.22
N LYS A 11 -6.42 1.69 9.87
CA LYS A 11 -5.18 1.13 10.42
C LYS A 11 -3.93 1.91 10.06
N GLY A 12 -3.98 2.84 9.10
CA GLY A 12 -2.82 3.65 8.71
C GLY A 12 -2.95 5.12 9.06
N ASP A 13 -3.91 5.49 9.90
CA ASP A 13 -4.15 6.89 10.30
C ASP A 13 -3.00 7.43 11.15
N ASP A 14 -2.18 6.54 11.73
CA ASP A 14 -0.93 6.84 12.44
C ASP A 14 0.27 7.09 11.51
N GLY A 15 0.07 7.11 10.19
CA GLY A 15 1.15 7.30 9.20
C GLY A 15 1.92 6.02 8.84
N THR A 16 1.50 4.85 9.33
CA THR A 16 2.16 3.56 9.02
C THR A 16 1.29 2.63 8.16
N THR A 17 1.90 1.62 7.57
CA THR A 17 1.23 0.60 6.75
C THR A 17 1.80 -0.79 6.98
N ALA A 18 1.03 -1.84 6.70
CA ALA A 18 1.46 -3.23 6.83
C ALA A 18 1.95 -3.78 5.49
N LEU A 19 3.13 -4.39 5.49
CA LEU A 19 3.64 -5.18 4.37
C LEU A 19 2.95 -6.55 4.32
N GLY A 20 3.08 -7.27 3.20
CA GLY A 20 2.49 -8.60 3.02
C GLY A 20 2.89 -9.63 4.09
N GLY A 21 4.06 -9.46 4.74
CA GLY A 21 4.53 -10.29 5.84
C GLY A 21 4.09 -9.82 7.24
N GLY A 22 3.21 -8.83 7.35
CA GLY A 22 2.70 -8.31 8.63
C GLY A 22 3.58 -7.24 9.29
N GLN A 23 4.83 -7.07 8.86
CA GLN A 23 5.68 -5.97 9.33
C GLN A 23 5.03 -4.61 9.04
N ARG A 24 5.06 -3.70 10.02
CA ARG A 24 4.60 -2.31 9.84
C ARG A 24 5.77 -1.38 9.58
N VAL A 25 5.60 -0.47 8.63
CA VAL A 25 6.61 0.53 8.23
C VAL A 25 5.95 1.90 8.06
N SER A 26 6.74 2.97 8.10
CA SER A 26 6.27 4.31 7.71
C SER A 26 5.79 4.30 6.26
N LYS A 27 4.71 5.05 5.98
CA LYS A 27 4.21 5.28 4.61
C LYS A 27 5.27 5.96 3.73
N ASP A 28 6.21 6.69 4.32
CA ASP A 28 7.29 7.37 3.59
C ASP A 28 8.52 6.46 3.36
N SER A 29 8.46 5.19 3.75
CA SER A 29 9.59 4.28 3.54
C SER A 29 9.83 4.01 2.05
N LEU A 30 11.10 3.88 1.67
CA LEU A 30 11.51 3.59 0.28
C LEU A 30 10.80 2.38 -0.32
N ARG A 31 10.50 1.37 0.50
CA ARG A 31 9.77 0.17 0.07
C ARG A 31 8.34 0.50 -0.35
N VAL A 32 7.64 1.34 0.42
CA VAL A 32 6.27 1.77 0.12
C VAL A 32 6.23 2.60 -1.16
N ALA A 33 7.15 3.56 -1.29
CA ALA A 33 7.30 4.35 -2.50
C ALA A 33 7.55 3.45 -3.73
N GLY A 34 8.46 2.47 -3.62
CA GLY A 34 8.81 1.59 -4.73
C GLY A 34 7.62 0.84 -5.34
N TYR A 35 6.79 0.16 -4.54
CA TYR A 35 5.60 -0.50 -5.09
C TYR A 35 4.47 0.47 -5.42
N GLY A 36 4.42 1.66 -4.78
CA GLY A 36 3.47 2.72 -5.14
C GLY A 36 3.72 3.26 -6.55
N THR A 37 4.98 3.47 -6.94
CA THR A 37 5.33 3.88 -8.31
C THR A 37 4.96 2.80 -9.34
N VAL A 38 5.10 1.52 -8.98
CA VAL A 38 4.68 0.42 -9.86
C VAL A 38 3.15 0.39 -10.01
N ASP A 39 2.40 0.65 -8.94
CA ASP A 39 0.93 0.74 -8.97
C ASP A 39 0.44 1.91 -9.85
N GLU A 40 1.10 3.06 -9.75
CA GLU A 40 0.84 4.21 -10.63
C GLU A 40 1.12 3.88 -12.10
N PHE A 41 2.28 3.30 -12.40
CA PHE A 41 2.63 2.86 -13.75
C PHE A 41 1.62 1.85 -14.31
N ASN A 42 1.22 0.85 -13.52
CA ASN A 42 0.25 -0.14 -13.93
C ASN A 42 -1.13 0.48 -14.20
N SER A 43 -1.51 1.50 -13.44
CA SER A 43 -2.75 2.26 -13.67
C SER A 43 -2.71 3.00 -15.02
N GLN A 44 -1.55 3.50 -15.44
CA GLN A 44 -1.38 4.16 -16.75
C GLN A 44 -1.43 3.17 -17.92
N ILE A 45 -0.98 1.92 -17.75
CA ILE A 45 -1.13 0.89 -18.79
C ILE A 45 -2.61 0.62 -19.11
N GLY A 46 -3.49 0.79 -18.13
CA GLY A 46 -4.91 0.49 -18.26
C GLY A 46 -5.78 1.61 -18.88
N LEU A 47 -5.20 2.76 -19.25
CA LEU A 47 -5.87 3.89 -19.90
C LEU A 47 -6.01 3.66 -21.42
#